data_AF-A0A2D4H5K5-F1
#
_entry.id   AF-A0A2D4H5K5-F1
#
_cell.length_a   1.000
_cell.length_b   1.000
_cell.length_c   1.000
_cell.angle_alpha   90.00
_cell.angle_beta   90.00
_cell.angle_gamma   90.00
#
_symmetry.space_group_name_H-M   'P 1'
#
loop_
_entity.id
_entity.type
_entity.pdbx_description
1 polymer ?
#
loop_
_entity_poly.entity_id
_entity_poly.type
_entity_poly.pdbx_seq_one_letter_code
_entity_poly.pdbx_strand_id
1 'polypeptide(L)'
;IREDLCPRETTVPQITGCEALCVKWGQGVQMGLLISYLSPCCVSTALPELLEVIAELAVETPRLVVMGDFNLPSAGETSGVVREFMASMTAMDLTQLITGPTHTGGSTLDLVFVSGQWQSDFKLGALDIEPLSWTDP
;
A
#
# COMPACT_ATOMS: atom_id res chain seq x y z
N ILE A 1 6.62 -14.87 25.08
CA ILE A 1 7.85 -14.19 24.63
C ILE A 1 7.38 -12.94 23.90
N ARG A 2 7.61 -11.73 24.44
CA ARG A 2 7.37 -10.48 23.69
C ARG A 2 8.64 -10.26 22.89
N GLU A 3 8.59 -10.45 21.58
CA GLU A 3 9.67 -10.00 20.72
C GLU A 3 9.64 -8.48 20.72
N ASP A 4 10.78 -7.83 20.98
CA ASP A 4 10.89 -6.39 20.86
C ASP A 4 10.73 -6.01 19.39
N LEU A 5 9.53 -5.58 19.04
CA LEU A 5 9.23 -4.92 17.78
C LEU A 5 9.90 -3.55 17.86
N CYS A 6 11.18 -3.46 17.51
CA CYS A 6 11.90 -2.19 17.40
C CYS A 6 11.70 -1.65 15.98
N PRO A 7 10.67 -0.82 15.70
CA PRO A 7 10.47 -0.21 14.40
C PRO A 7 11.65 0.68 14.04
N ARG A 8 12.11 0.53 12.81
CA ARG A 8 13.15 1.36 12.21
C ARG A 8 12.62 1.91 10.90
N GLU A 9 12.55 3.23 10.83
CA GLU A 9 12.32 3.92 9.57
C GLU A 9 13.45 3.58 8.59
N THR A 10 13.09 3.30 7.35
CA THR A 10 14.00 3.03 6.26
C THR A 10 13.81 4.09 5.20
N THR A 11 14.92 4.56 4.63
CA THR A 11 14.87 5.55 3.56
C THR A 11 14.07 5.03 2.37
N VAL A 12 13.11 5.82 1.93
CA VAL A 12 12.37 5.62 0.68
C VAL A 12 12.83 6.70 -0.31
N PRO A 13 13.07 6.37 -1.60
CA PRO A 13 13.35 7.37 -2.62
C PRO A 13 12.28 8.48 -2.64
N GLN A 14 12.72 9.71 -2.87
CA GLN A 14 11.81 10.84 -3.04
C GLN A 14 11.20 10.76 -4.43
N ILE A 15 9.88 10.58 -4.50
CA ILE A 15 9.12 10.48 -5.75
C ILE A 15 8.24 11.73 -5.86
N THR A 16 8.33 12.46 -6.97
CA THR A 16 7.53 13.69 -7.14
C THR A 16 6.05 13.35 -7.21
N GLY A 17 5.26 13.88 -6.27
CA GLY A 17 3.82 13.61 -6.21
C GLY A 17 3.44 12.32 -5.49
N CYS A 18 4.39 11.68 -4.80
CA CYS A 18 4.13 10.58 -3.88
C CYS A 18 4.84 10.84 -2.55
N GLU A 19 4.09 10.78 -1.46
CA GLU A 19 4.64 10.78 -0.10
C GLU A 19 4.66 9.34 0.41
N ALA A 20 5.79 8.88 0.92
CA ALA A 20 5.92 7.50 1.38
C ALA A 20 6.79 7.38 2.62
N LEU A 21 6.39 6.46 3.51
CA LEU A 21 7.13 6.08 4.71
C LEU A 21 7.25 4.56 4.77
N CYS A 22 8.48 4.07 4.90
CA CYS A 22 8.75 2.65 5.10
C CYS A 22 9.29 2.41 6.52
N VAL A 23 8.68 1.47 7.24
CA VAL A 23 9.13 1.05 8.56
C VAL A 23 9.34 -0.46 8.55
N LYS A 24 10.49 -0.92 9.06
CA LYS A 24 10.84 -2.34 9.17
C LYS A 24 11.07 -2.72 10.64
N TRP A 25 10.71 -3.94 11.05
CA TRP A 25 10.94 -4.46 12.40
C TRP A 25 11.05 -5.98 12.48
N GLY A 26 11.52 -6.48 13.64
CA GLY A 26 11.69 -7.90 13.94
C GLY A 26 13.16 -8.38 13.84
N GLN A 27 13.51 -9.39 14.65
CA GLN A 27 14.76 -10.15 14.52
C GLN A 27 14.44 -11.49 13.83
N GLY A 28 14.98 -11.74 12.64
CA GLY A 28 14.66 -12.94 11.85
C GLY A 28 13.81 -12.63 10.61
N VAL A 29 12.58 -13.14 10.52
CA VAL A 29 11.67 -12.84 9.40
C VAL A 29 11.28 -11.37 9.47
N GLN A 30 11.94 -10.56 8.65
CA GLN A 30 11.79 -9.11 8.65
C GLN A 30 10.37 -8.73 8.21
N MET A 31 9.66 -8.03 9.09
CA MET A 31 8.38 -7.41 8.78
C MET A 31 8.59 -5.99 8.31
N GLY A 32 7.73 -5.52 7.42
CA GLY A 32 7.76 -4.14 6.99
C GLY A 32 6.40 -3.61 6.58
N LEU A 33 6.28 -2.30 6.68
CA LEU A 33 5.12 -1.52 6.33
C LEU A 33 5.56 -0.38 5.42
N LEU A 34 4.99 -0.33 4.22
CA LEU A 34 5.04 0.84 3.36
C LEU A 34 3.68 1.55 3.44
N ILE A 35 3.70 2.81 3.84
CA ILE A 35 2.55 3.72 3.78
C ILE A 35 2.81 4.71 2.65
N SER A 36 1.85 4.88 1.74
CA SER A 36 1.99 5.79 0.61
C SER A 36 0.76 6.67 0.42
N TYR A 37 0.98 7.92 0.01
CA TYR A 37 -0.04 8.82 -0.50
C TYR A 37 0.38 9.25 -1.90
N LEU A 38 -0.42 8.87 -2.90
CA LEU A 38 -0.18 9.24 -4.28
C LEU A 38 -1.10 10.40 -4.65
N SER A 39 -0.52 11.53 -5.06
CA SER A 39 -1.28 12.70 -5.47
C SER A 39 -2.12 12.39 -6.72
N PRO A 40 -3.42 12.74 -6.76
CA PRO A 40 -4.30 12.42 -7.89
C PRO A 40 -3.82 13.02 -9.21
N CYS A 41 -3.11 14.15 -9.17
CA CYS A 41 -2.57 14.81 -10.36
C CYS A 41 -1.28 14.18 -10.90
N CYS A 42 -0.65 13.28 -10.13
CA CYS A 42 0.68 12.72 -10.42
C CYS A 42 0.68 11.21 -10.61
N VAL A 43 -0.50 10.55 -10.56
CA VAL A 43 -0.61 9.08 -10.63
C VAL A 43 0.16 8.50 -11.82
N SER A 44 0.00 9.05 -13.02
CA SER A 44 0.65 8.50 -14.22
C SER A 44 2.18 8.60 -14.20
N THR A 45 2.75 9.58 -13.50
CA THR A 45 4.20 9.82 -13.46
C THR A 45 4.86 9.16 -12.25
N ALA A 46 4.21 9.19 -11.10
CA ALA A 46 4.77 8.72 -9.83
C ALA A 46 4.52 7.22 -9.59
N LEU A 47 3.46 6.64 -10.17
CA LEU A 47 3.13 5.23 -9.96
C LEU A 47 4.22 4.25 -10.45
N PRO A 48 4.87 4.44 -11.62
CA PRO A 48 5.96 3.58 -12.04
C PRO A 48 7.14 3.58 -11.05
N GLU A 49 7.56 4.76 -10.58
CA GLU A 49 8.63 4.89 -9.58
C GLU A 49 8.23 4.23 -8.25
N LEU A 50 6.98 4.37 -7.83
CA LEU A 50 6.47 3.72 -6.62
C LEU A 50 6.46 2.19 -6.76
N LEU A 51 6.12 1.66 -7.94
CA LEU A 51 6.15 0.23 -8.20
C LEU A 51 7.57 -0.35 -8.13
N GLU A 52 8.59 0.39 -8.58
CA GLU A 52 10.00 -0.01 -8.42
C GLU A 52 10.37 -0.13 -6.94
N VAL A 53 10.00 0.86 -6.12
CA VAL A 53 10.21 0.82 -4.66
C VAL A 53 9.50 -0.38 -4.02
N ILE A 54 8.24 -0.63 -4.40
CA ILE A 54 7.48 -1.77 -3.87
C ILE A 54 8.14 -3.10 -4.26
N ALA A 55 8.66 -3.21 -5.48
CA ALA A 55 9.33 -4.42 -5.96
C ALA A 55 10.59 -4.72 -5.15
N GLU A 56 11.43 -3.71 -4.90
CA GLU A 56 12.62 -3.85 -4.04
C GLU A 56 12.22 -4.28 -2.63
N LEU A 57 11.23 -3.62 -2.04
CA LEU A 57 10.77 -3.93 -0.69
C LEU A 57 10.17 -5.34 -0.58
N ALA A 58 9.44 -5.80 -1.59
CA ALA A 58 8.84 -7.13 -1.61
C ALA A 58 9.90 -8.24 -1.63
N VAL A 59 11.03 -8.00 -2.28
CA VAL A 59 12.18 -8.93 -2.29
C VAL A 59 12.91 -8.92 -0.94
N GLU A 60 13.11 -7.74 -0.37
CA GLU A 60 13.86 -7.60 0.90
C GLU A 60 13.07 -7.98 2.14
N THR A 61 11.74 -7.87 2.07
CA THR A 61 10.85 -7.92 3.24
C THR A 61 9.81 -9.01 3.04
N PRO A 62 10.08 -10.25 3.50
CA PRO A 62 9.19 -11.39 3.26
C PRO A 62 7.76 -11.18 3.79
N ARG A 63 7.64 -10.37 4.84
CA ARG A 63 6.38 -9.99 5.50
C ARG A 63 6.11 -8.50 5.29
N LEU A 64 5.86 -8.10 4.04
CA LEU A 64 5.53 -6.73 3.67
C LEU A 64 4.01 -6.48 3.68
N VAL A 65 3.63 -5.34 4.25
CA VAL A 65 2.32 -4.71 4.05
C VAL A 65 2.53 -3.41 3.28
N VAL A 66 1.77 -3.21 2.21
CA VAL A 66 1.74 -1.96 1.44
C VAL A 66 0.34 -1.38 1.58
N MET A 67 0.21 -0.15 2.05
CA MET A 67 -1.09 0.48 2.22
C MET A 67 -1.05 1.98 1.97
N GLY A 68 -2.21 2.56 1.71
CA GLY A 68 -2.33 3.99 1.51
C GLY A 68 -3.44 4.40 0.57
N ASP A 69 -3.50 5.70 0.30
CA ASP A 69 -4.38 6.29 -0.72
C ASP A 69 -3.59 6.44 -2.02
N PHE A 70 -3.98 5.64 -3.02
CA PHE A 70 -3.31 5.59 -4.31
C PHE A 70 -3.97 6.49 -5.35
N ASN A 71 -5.14 7.07 -5.06
CA ASN A 71 -5.90 7.91 -5.98
C ASN A 71 -6.05 7.29 -7.40
N LEU A 72 -6.10 5.96 -7.51
CA LEU A 72 -6.19 5.29 -8.80
C LEU A 72 -7.49 5.69 -9.50
N PRO A 73 -7.46 5.96 -10.81
CA PRO A 73 -8.66 6.37 -11.53
C PRO A 73 -9.72 5.27 -11.49
N SER A 74 -10.98 5.64 -11.27
CA SER A 74 -12.12 4.70 -11.27
C SER A 74 -12.17 3.90 -12.57
N ALA A 75 -12.62 2.64 -12.51
CA ALA A 75 -12.72 1.76 -13.67
C ALA A 75 -13.73 2.28 -14.72
N GLY A 76 -13.27 3.13 -15.64
CA GLY A 76 -13.95 3.60 -16.85
C GLY A 76 -12.93 4.28 -17.77
N GLU A 77 -12.89 3.91 -19.07
CA GLU A 77 -11.95 4.28 -20.17
C GLU A 77 -10.42 4.34 -19.89
N THR A 78 -9.96 4.46 -18.64
CA THR A 78 -8.56 4.48 -18.18
C THR A 78 -8.13 3.17 -17.51
N SER A 79 -8.78 2.05 -17.83
CA SER A 79 -8.55 0.75 -17.15
C SER A 79 -7.13 0.18 -17.28
N GLY A 80 -6.29 0.72 -18.18
CA GLY A 80 -4.91 0.29 -18.39
C GLY A 80 -4.06 0.47 -17.13
N VAL A 81 -4.06 1.67 -16.55
CA VAL A 81 -3.22 2.00 -15.38
C VAL A 81 -3.59 1.15 -14.17
N VAL A 82 -4.89 1.04 -13.86
CA VAL A 82 -5.36 0.22 -12.73
C VAL A 82 -5.02 -1.26 -12.97
N ARG A 83 -5.25 -1.77 -14.18
CA ARG A 83 -4.96 -3.16 -14.51
C ARG A 83 -3.47 -3.47 -14.44
N GLU A 84 -2.62 -2.57 -14.94
CA GLU A 84 -1.16 -2.70 -14.88
C GLU A 84 -0.67 -2.62 -13.44
N PHE A 85 -1.20 -1.70 -12.64
CA PHE A 85 -0.91 -1.64 -11.21
C PHE A 85 -1.26 -2.95 -10.52
N MET A 86 -2.49 -3.43 -10.68
CA MET A 86 -2.96 -4.69 -10.08
C MET A 86 -2.14 -5.90 -10.55
N ALA A 87 -1.77 -5.94 -11.83
CA ALA A 87 -0.92 -6.98 -12.40
C ALA A 87 0.49 -6.93 -11.80
N SER A 88 1.07 -5.74 -11.63
CA SER A 88 2.37 -5.56 -10.98
C SER A 88 2.35 -6.01 -9.54
N MET A 89 1.34 -5.62 -8.75
CA MET A 89 1.19 -6.08 -7.36
C MET A 89 1.08 -7.62 -7.30
N THR A 90 0.29 -8.21 -8.19
CA THR A 90 0.16 -9.68 -8.29
C THR A 90 1.50 -10.34 -8.66
N ALA A 91 2.26 -9.76 -9.60
CA ALA A 91 3.56 -10.27 -10.01
C ALA A 91 4.61 -10.22 -8.88
N MET A 92 4.43 -9.31 -7.91
CA MET A 92 5.24 -9.19 -6.70
C MET A 92 4.75 -10.07 -5.55
N ASP A 93 3.79 -10.98 -5.80
CA ASP A 93 3.13 -11.83 -4.78
C ASP A 93 2.44 -11.01 -3.67
N LEU A 94 1.98 -9.80 -4.02
CA LEU A 94 1.20 -8.93 -3.14
C LEU A 94 -0.28 -9.06 -3.46
N THR A 95 -1.06 -9.46 -2.46
CA THR A 95 -2.51 -9.68 -2.58
C THR A 95 -3.29 -8.52 -1.98
N GLN A 96 -4.23 -7.96 -2.75
CA GLN A 96 -5.12 -6.90 -2.29
C GLN A 96 -6.14 -7.45 -1.28
N LEU A 97 -6.33 -6.75 -0.17
CA LEU A 97 -7.30 -7.09 0.88
C LEU A 97 -8.61 -6.29 0.77
N ILE A 98 -8.55 -5.04 0.30
CA ILE A 98 -9.72 -4.18 0.16
C ILE A 98 -10.46 -4.52 -1.14
N THR A 99 -11.77 -4.77 -1.08
CA THR A 99 -12.58 -5.11 -2.27
C THR A 99 -13.78 -4.20 -2.49
N GLY A 100 -14.09 -3.33 -1.54
CA GLY A 100 -15.19 -2.38 -1.59
C GLY A 100 -14.73 -0.94 -1.83
N PRO A 101 -15.67 0.00 -2.07
CA PRO A 101 -15.39 1.43 -2.07
C PRO A 101 -14.76 1.86 -0.74
N THR A 102 -13.84 2.82 -0.78
CA THR A 102 -13.24 3.43 0.42
C THR A 102 -13.49 4.93 0.49
N HIS A 103 -13.83 5.52 -0.65
CA HIS A 103 -14.22 6.92 -0.76
C HIS A 103 -15.74 7.08 -0.83
N THR A 104 -16.26 8.17 -0.28
CA THR A 104 -17.72 8.48 -0.25
C THR A 104 -18.35 8.52 -1.64
N GLY A 105 -17.55 8.81 -2.67
CA GLY A 105 -17.97 8.79 -4.08
C GLY A 105 -18.09 7.40 -4.71
N GLY A 106 -17.88 6.30 -3.97
CA GLY A 106 -18.00 4.94 -4.49
C GLY A 106 -16.73 4.37 -5.13
N SER A 107 -15.62 5.12 -5.13
CA SER A 107 -14.32 4.65 -5.62
C SER A 107 -13.54 3.91 -4.53
N THR A 108 -12.68 2.99 -4.94
CA THR A 108 -11.68 2.32 -4.09
C THR A 108 -10.34 3.00 -4.33
N LEU A 109 -9.99 3.96 -3.47
CA LEU A 109 -8.74 4.74 -3.58
C LEU A 109 -7.71 4.27 -2.55
N ASP A 110 -8.20 3.89 -1.38
CA ASP A 110 -7.42 3.33 -0.29
C ASP A 110 -7.26 1.83 -0.51
N LEU A 111 -6.01 1.38 -0.63
CA LEU A 111 -5.68 -0.01 -0.90
C LEU A 111 -4.77 -0.55 0.19
N VAL A 112 -4.91 -1.85 0.44
CA VAL A 112 -4.04 -2.61 1.34
C VAL A 112 -3.63 -3.87 0.61
N PHE A 113 -2.33 -4.11 0.53
CA PHE A 113 -1.73 -5.30 -0.03
C PHE A 113 -0.83 -5.98 1.00
N VAL A 114 -0.81 -7.31 0.97
CA VAL A 114 0.06 -8.12 1.84
C VAL A 114 0.81 -9.15 1.03
N SER A 115 2.06 -9.42 1.40
CA SER A 115 2.86 -10.49 0.81
C SER A 115 2.31 -11.88 1.16
N GLY A 116 2.58 -12.87 0.31
CA GLY A 116 2.11 -14.25 0.49
C GLY A 116 2.37 -14.85 1.88
N GLN A 117 3.48 -14.49 2.53
CA GLN A 117 3.80 -14.98 3.88
C GLN A 117 2.88 -14.46 4.98
N TRP A 118 2.09 -13.41 4.73
CA TRP A 118 1.07 -12.90 5.64
C TRP A 118 -0.29 -13.58 5.47
N GLN A 119 -0.57 -14.24 4.34
CA GLN A 119 -1.94 -14.68 4.02
C GLN A 119 -2.53 -15.68 5.04
N SER A 120 -1.70 -16.45 5.74
CA SER A 120 -2.15 -17.33 6.83
C SER A 120 -2.35 -16.60 8.18
N ASP A 121 -1.63 -15.50 8.38
CA ASP A 121 -1.45 -14.84 9.68
C ASP A 121 -2.28 -13.55 9.79
N PHE A 122 -2.57 -12.89 8.67
CA PHE A 122 -3.29 -11.62 8.59
C PHE A 122 -4.73 -11.83 8.07
N LYS A 123 -5.71 -11.69 8.96
CA LYS A 123 -7.13 -11.69 8.60
C LYS A 123 -7.66 -10.28 8.72
N LEU A 124 -8.17 -9.73 7.62
CA LEU A 124 -8.89 -8.45 7.66
C LEU A 124 -10.18 -8.67 8.47
N GLY A 125 -10.42 -7.78 9.44
CA GLY A 125 -11.71 -7.71 10.13
C GLY A 125 -12.80 -7.16 9.21
N ALA A 126 -13.94 -6.76 9.78
CA ALA A 126 -14.91 -5.97 9.04
C ALA A 126 -14.27 -4.63 8.65
N LEU A 127 -14.42 -4.23 7.38
CA LEU A 127 -14.02 -2.91 6.92
C LEU A 127 -15.07 -1.91 7.39
N ASP A 128 -14.66 -0.95 8.23
CA ASP A 128 -15.52 0.14 8.68
C ASP A 128 -15.07 1.44 8.00
N ILE A 129 -16.02 2.13 7.37
CA ILE A 129 -15.77 3.37 6.64
C ILE A 129 -16.65 4.44 7.28
N GLU A 130 -16.08 5.12 8.28
CA GLU A 130 -16.74 6.20 8.98
C GLU A 130 -16.10 7.54 8.58
N PRO A 131 -16.89 8.59 8.34
CA PRO A 131 -16.36 9.93 8.23
C PRO A 131 -15.60 10.26 9.51
N LEU A 132 -14.30 10.47 9.40
CA LEU A 132 -13.53 10.90 10.55
C LEU A 132 -13.98 12.31 10.94
N SER A 133 -14.42 12.48 12.19
CA SER A 133 -14.82 13.79 12.72
C SER A 133 -13.60 14.57 13.17
N TRP A 134 -12.75 14.98 12.21
CA TRP A 134 -11.71 15.97 12.44
C TRP A 134 -12.26 17.31 11.99
N THR A 135 -12.37 18.25 12.93
CA THR A 135 -12.43 19.66 12.58
C THR A 135 -11.04 20.07 12.15
N ASP A 136 -10.90 20.53 10.90
CA ASP A 136 -9.68 21.22 10.46
C ASP A 136 -9.32 22.32 11.49
N PRO A 137 -8.05 22.44 11.90
CA PRO A 137 -7.61 23.50 12.79
C PRO A 137 -7.65 24.90 12.15
#